data_AF-A0A316Z6B9-F1
#
_entry.id   AF-A0A316Z6B9-F1
#
_cell.length_a   1.000
_cell.length_b   1.000
_cell.length_c   1.000
_cell.angle_alpha   90.00
_cell.angle_beta   90.00
_cell.angle_gamma   90.00
#
_symmetry.space_group_name_H-M   'P 1'
#
loop_
_entity.id
_entity.type
_entity.pdbx_description
1 polymer ?
#
loop_
_entity_poly.entity_id
_entity_poly.type
_entity_poly.pdbx_seq_one_letter_code
_entity_poly.pdbx_strand_id
1 'polypeptide(L)'
;MVPPATSLLRLAPAALLHARSARIWLDARLLPAPAQPAHPANHLTVPPVLRPDDAPQLPLSSHQALALLLAMWRCSSGADSDTAASGEAFNLDAFLRTTPRSYDTVPLSWTLGDATSFADELLAALSPHVRTQCAAVQARFERDWAAVDHARRHSPHLLQPRVPLAPTSIADPATFSRADYLWGWLSVNSRCLHLPLGLKPHGDNLTLAPLLDMANHTCDARQECSVRHTPLGGLELVSPPKTRRAEALAAGAEVCITYGAHSSGTLLSEYGFVLARERPPDAAEPPEWTDSPYAEVNVDAAVIALLAAQGELGARKREVLQERGYWLDYTLHPSPAPAHPSHRLVPALRLLALPELPASLENTQHTAYPHTRAAPPPAPASAAADGMRAWDATLLGLRERVDAANETAARALLRRICEEFDADGRARLARLDAQPPEMPAARQMIRALAHEELRVVRRVLSALDAGVSW
;
A
#
# COMPACT_ATOMS: atom_id res chain seq x y z
N MET A 1 -10.54 0.54 33.74
CA MET A 1 -10.74 -0.16 32.46
C MET A 1 -11.76 0.62 31.65
N VAL A 2 -11.55 0.75 30.34
CA VAL A 2 -12.52 1.40 29.45
C VAL A 2 -13.40 0.32 28.80
N PRO A 3 -14.74 0.39 28.93
CA PRO A 3 -15.62 -0.60 28.31
C PRO A 3 -15.49 -0.62 26.78
N PRO A 4 -15.82 -1.73 26.11
CA PRO A 4 -15.92 -1.79 24.65
C PRO A 4 -16.89 -0.75 24.08
N ALA A 5 -16.62 -0.25 22.87
CA ALA A 5 -17.43 0.76 22.18
C ALA A 5 -17.60 2.10 22.93
N THR A 6 -16.65 2.48 23.77
CA THR A 6 -16.63 3.75 24.52
C THR A 6 -15.83 4.80 23.75
N SER A 7 -16.33 6.04 23.72
CA SER A 7 -15.59 7.18 23.18
C SER A 7 -14.30 7.42 23.99
N LEU A 8 -13.15 7.38 23.32
CA LEU A 8 -11.83 7.61 23.91
C LEU A 8 -11.35 9.04 23.68
N LEU A 9 -11.54 9.54 22.46
CA LEU A 9 -11.06 10.85 22.02
C LEU A 9 -12.04 11.42 21.00
N ARG A 10 -12.30 12.72 21.10
CA ARG A 10 -13.04 13.49 20.08
C ARG A 10 -12.19 14.65 19.61
N LEU A 11 -12.00 14.74 18.31
CA LEU A 11 -11.34 15.86 17.64
C LEU A 11 -12.39 16.70 16.93
N ALA A 12 -12.53 17.95 17.34
CA ALA A 12 -13.38 18.92 16.65
C ALA A 12 -12.82 19.20 15.24
N PRO A 13 -13.64 19.66 14.27
CA PRO A 13 -13.15 20.03 12.94
C PRO A 13 -12.02 21.06 12.97
N ALA A 14 -12.07 21.99 13.94
CA ALA A 14 -11.04 23.01 14.14
C ALA A 14 -9.70 22.44 14.62
N ALA A 15 -9.67 21.18 15.09
CA ALA A 15 -8.46 20.47 15.49
C ALA A 15 -7.85 19.64 14.34
N LEU A 16 -8.37 19.74 13.11
CA LEU A 16 -7.94 18.94 11.97
C LEU A 16 -7.17 19.79 10.95
N LEU A 17 -6.09 19.23 10.40
CA LEU A 17 -5.31 19.86 9.35
C LEU A 17 -5.56 19.20 7.99
N HIS A 18 -6.21 19.93 7.09
CA HIS A 18 -6.57 19.51 5.75
C HIS A 18 -6.61 20.72 4.82
N ALA A 19 -6.81 20.54 3.50
CA ALA A 19 -6.81 21.63 2.53
C ALA A 19 -7.66 22.87 2.95
N ARG A 20 -8.85 22.66 3.53
CA ARG A 20 -9.70 23.79 3.97
C ARG A 20 -9.17 24.57 5.18
N SER A 21 -8.45 23.94 6.10
CA SER A 21 -7.87 24.60 7.28
C SER A 21 -6.48 25.14 6.96
N ALA A 22 -5.76 24.51 6.04
CA ALA A 22 -4.46 24.98 5.52
C ALA A 22 -4.53 26.39 4.93
N ARG A 23 -5.70 26.85 4.46
CA ARG A 23 -5.93 28.23 3.96
C ARG A 23 -5.64 29.34 4.98
N ILE A 24 -5.53 29.00 6.26
CA ILE A 24 -5.09 29.91 7.32
C ILE A 24 -3.64 30.34 7.03
N TRP A 25 -2.80 29.42 6.57
CA TRP A 25 -1.37 29.64 6.34
C TRP A 25 -1.02 29.78 4.86
N LEU A 26 -1.63 29.01 3.97
CA LEU A 26 -1.34 29.00 2.53
C LEU A 26 -2.30 29.89 1.72
N ASP A 27 -1.82 30.41 0.58
CA ASP A 27 -2.68 31.08 -0.41
C ASP A 27 -3.73 30.09 -0.95
N ALA A 28 -4.99 30.55 -1.04
CA ALA A 28 -6.11 29.71 -1.46
C ALA A 28 -5.95 29.15 -2.88
N ARG A 29 -5.17 29.82 -3.75
CA ARG A 29 -4.88 29.34 -5.11
C ARG A 29 -4.00 28.10 -5.14
N LEU A 30 -3.27 27.81 -4.06
CA LEU A 30 -2.48 26.59 -3.92
C LEU A 30 -3.35 25.39 -3.50
N LEU A 31 -4.56 25.62 -3.00
CA LEU A 31 -5.35 24.61 -2.29
C LEU A 31 -6.52 24.11 -3.16
N PRO A 32 -6.79 22.79 -3.17
CA PRO A 32 -7.93 22.28 -3.89
C PRO A 32 -9.23 22.68 -3.20
N ALA A 33 -10.24 22.97 -4.00
CA ALA A 33 -11.59 23.31 -3.56
C ALA A 33 -12.62 22.57 -4.42
N PRO A 34 -13.88 22.41 -3.95
CA PRO A 34 -14.90 21.73 -4.76
C PRO A 34 -15.13 22.37 -6.14
N ALA A 35 -14.93 23.69 -6.26
CA ALA A 35 -15.04 24.43 -7.52
C ALA A 35 -13.74 24.43 -8.35
N GLN A 36 -12.62 24.02 -7.75
CA GLN A 36 -11.30 24.05 -8.37
C GLN A 36 -10.51 22.82 -7.90
N PRO A 37 -10.72 21.65 -8.53
CA PRO A 37 -10.03 20.41 -8.14
C PRO A 37 -8.54 20.46 -8.52
N ALA A 38 -7.68 19.76 -7.78
CA ALA A 38 -6.26 19.67 -8.12
C ALA A 38 -5.99 18.92 -9.43
N HIS A 39 -6.94 18.10 -9.87
CA HIS A 39 -6.86 17.40 -11.14
C HIS A 39 -8.21 17.45 -11.88
N PRO A 40 -8.25 17.85 -13.16
CA PRO A 40 -9.49 17.96 -13.92
C PRO A 40 -10.11 16.59 -14.25
N ALA A 41 -9.30 15.53 -14.31
CA ALA A 41 -9.77 14.16 -14.52
C ALA A 41 -9.68 13.37 -13.20
N ASN A 42 -10.82 12.97 -12.64
CA ASN A 42 -10.99 12.27 -11.36
C ASN A 42 -10.28 10.90 -11.25
N HIS A 43 -9.53 10.44 -12.25
CA HIS A 43 -9.16 9.02 -12.43
C HIS A 43 -7.79 8.75 -13.08
N LEU A 44 -7.09 9.75 -13.62
CA LEU A 44 -5.86 9.47 -14.38
C LEU A 44 -4.66 9.34 -13.44
N THR A 45 -4.07 8.15 -13.43
CA THR A 45 -2.79 7.82 -12.78
C THR A 45 -1.57 8.37 -13.52
N VAL A 46 -1.78 8.98 -14.69
CA VAL A 46 -0.71 9.59 -15.50
C VAL A 46 -0.92 11.11 -15.49
N PRO A 47 -0.12 11.86 -14.74
CA PRO A 47 -0.12 13.31 -14.81
C PRO A 47 0.49 13.76 -16.15
N PRO A 48 0.14 14.96 -16.63
CA PRO A 48 0.84 15.60 -17.73
C PRO A 48 2.34 15.76 -17.40
N VAL A 49 3.19 15.52 -18.41
CA VAL A 49 4.64 15.79 -18.31
C VAL A 49 4.83 17.31 -18.18
N LEU A 50 5.26 17.77 -17.01
CA LEU A 50 5.56 19.19 -16.77
C LEU A 50 6.82 19.59 -17.55
N ARG A 51 6.68 20.52 -18.49
CA ARG A 51 7.82 21.15 -19.17
C ARG A 51 8.32 22.35 -18.35
N PRO A 52 9.60 22.74 -18.48
CA PRO A 52 10.17 23.85 -17.72
C PRO A 52 9.43 25.20 -17.88
N ASP A 53 8.81 25.43 -19.04
CA ASP A 53 8.14 26.68 -19.39
C ASP A 53 6.61 26.65 -19.18
N ASP A 54 6.05 25.54 -18.68
CA ASP A 54 4.61 25.44 -18.46
C ASP A 54 4.16 26.35 -17.31
N ALA A 55 2.93 26.86 -17.37
CA ALA A 55 2.34 27.51 -16.21
C ALA A 55 2.14 26.48 -15.07
N PRO A 56 2.27 26.88 -13.79
CA PRO A 56 2.08 25.94 -12.69
C PRO A 56 0.66 25.40 -12.70
N GLN A 57 0.54 24.08 -12.66
CA GLN A 57 -0.76 23.40 -12.54
C GLN A 57 -1.25 23.58 -11.12
N LEU A 58 -2.05 24.62 -10.92
CA LEU A 58 -2.69 24.95 -9.66
C LEU A 58 -4.20 24.65 -9.74
N PRO A 59 -4.81 24.20 -8.64
CA PRO A 59 -4.22 24.07 -7.30
C PRO A 59 -3.38 22.80 -7.16
N LEU A 60 -2.50 22.77 -6.15
CA LEU A 60 -1.77 21.55 -5.77
C LEU A 60 -2.76 20.51 -5.22
N SER A 61 -2.37 19.24 -5.23
CA SER A 61 -3.13 18.22 -4.48
C SER A 61 -3.08 18.52 -2.98
N SER A 62 -4.04 17.97 -2.23
CA SER A 62 -4.06 18.13 -0.77
C SER A 62 -2.80 17.55 -0.13
N HIS A 63 -2.29 16.44 -0.65
CA HIS A 63 -1.02 15.85 -0.20
C HIS A 63 0.14 16.82 -0.40
N GLN A 64 0.30 17.36 -1.62
CA GLN A 64 1.35 18.31 -1.97
C GLN A 64 1.28 19.59 -1.13
N ALA A 65 0.09 20.16 -0.97
CA ALA A 65 -0.11 21.39 -0.22
C ALA A 65 0.15 21.22 1.28
N LEU A 66 -0.29 20.11 1.89
CA LEU A 66 -0.01 19.81 3.30
C LEU A 66 1.48 19.52 3.51
N ALA A 67 2.12 18.75 2.63
CA ALA A 67 3.55 18.49 2.70
C ALA A 67 4.38 19.79 2.57
N LEU A 68 3.98 20.69 1.68
CA LEU A 68 4.56 22.03 1.55
C LEU A 68 4.42 22.83 2.85
N LEU A 69 3.22 22.89 3.45
CA LEU A 69 3.01 23.61 4.71
C LEU A 69 3.93 23.09 5.83
N LEU A 70 4.07 21.77 5.94
CA LEU A 70 4.95 21.14 6.91
C LEU A 70 6.43 21.46 6.65
N ALA A 71 6.86 21.42 5.38
CA ALA A 71 8.22 21.75 4.98
C ALA A 71 8.58 23.21 5.32
N MET A 72 7.67 24.13 5.01
CA MET A 72 7.83 25.55 5.34
C MET A 72 7.92 25.78 6.85
N TRP A 73 7.08 25.09 7.65
CA TRP A 73 7.17 25.16 9.10
C TRP A 73 8.50 24.63 9.63
N ARG A 74 8.98 23.49 9.11
CA ARG A 74 10.25 22.90 9.54
C ARG A 74 11.43 23.82 9.24
N CYS A 75 11.44 24.41 8.04
CA CYS A 75 12.44 25.39 7.64
C CYS A 75 12.46 26.61 8.57
N SER A 76 11.27 27.12 8.94
CA SER A 76 11.15 28.33 9.76
C SER A 76 11.43 28.13 11.25
N SER A 77 11.21 26.95 11.82
CA SER A 77 11.13 26.78 13.28
C SER A 77 12.47 26.65 14.00
N GLY A 78 13.55 26.31 13.28
CA GLY A 78 14.81 25.88 13.90
C GLY A 78 14.64 24.66 14.81
N ALA A 79 15.71 23.93 15.11
CA ALA A 79 15.58 22.65 15.81
C ALA A 79 15.14 22.73 17.29
N ASP A 80 15.19 23.89 17.96
CA ASP A 80 15.29 23.97 19.44
C ASP A 80 14.48 25.09 20.15
N SER A 81 13.35 25.59 19.63
CA SER A 81 12.57 26.66 20.33
C SER A 81 11.44 26.13 21.24
N ASP A 82 11.63 25.97 22.55
CA ASP A 82 10.66 25.39 23.50
C ASP A 82 9.43 26.28 23.90
N THR A 83 9.12 27.32 23.13
CA THR A 83 8.04 28.25 23.50
C THR A 83 6.70 27.90 22.85
N ALA A 84 5.78 27.34 23.63
CA ALA A 84 4.41 27.05 23.20
C ALA A 84 3.56 28.34 23.20
N ALA A 85 2.88 28.62 22.08
CA ALA A 85 1.88 29.68 22.02
C ALA A 85 0.50 29.18 22.52
N SER A 86 -0.16 29.96 23.38
CA SER A 86 -1.53 29.70 23.86
C SER A 86 -2.56 30.42 22.98
N GLY A 87 -3.47 29.68 22.36
CA GLY A 87 -4.61 30.22 21.61
C GLY A 87 -5.65 29.15 21.27
N GLU A 88 -6.89 29.58 21.01
CA GLU A 88 -8.06 28.70 20.75
C GLU A 88 -8.13 28.12 19.32
N ALA A 89 -7.22 28.51 18.41
CA ALA A 89 -7.14 28.00 17.04
C ALA A 89 -6.24 26.75 16.94
N PHE A 90 -6.33 25.99 15.84
CA PHE A 90 -5.42 24.88 15.56
C PHE A 90 -3.96 25.32 15.75
N ASN A 91 -3.30 24.74 16.75
CA ASN A 91 -1.91 25.06 17.05
C ASN A 91 -1.00 24.19 16.20
N LEU A 92 -0.71 24.68 14.99
CA LEU A 92 0.17 24.01 14.02
C LEU A 92 1.54 23.70 14.62
N ASP A 93 2.10 24.65 15.36
CA ASP A 93 3.41 24.51 16.00
C ASP A 93 3.40 23.39 17.05
N ALA A 94 2.39 23.37 17.93
CA ALA A 94 2.27 22.31 18.95
C ALA A 94 2.10 20.92 18.30
N PHE A 95 1.31 20.81 17.23
CA PHE A 95 1.18 19.55 16.50
C PHE A 95 2.51 19.11 15.89
N LEU A 96 3.17 19.98 15.12
CA LEU A 96 4.38 19.62 14.38
C LEU A 96 5.63 19.43 15.26
N ARG A 97 5.64 19.93 16.51
CA ARG A 97 6.67 19.56 17.48
C ARG A 97 6.58 18.12 17.98
N THR A 98 5.40 17.51 17.88
CA THR A 98 5.16 16.13 18.33
C THR A 98 5.32 15.09 17.21
N THR A 99 5.52 15.53 15.97
CA THR A 99 5.75 14.61 14.85
C THR A 99 7.18 14.05 14.89
N PRO A 100 7.44 12.88 14.28
CA PRO A 100 8.77 12.27 14.24
C PRO A 100 9.81 13.22 13.65
N ARG A 101 11.02 13.23 14.23
CA ARG A 101 12.13 14.07 13.73
C ARG A 101 12.75 13.54 12.43
N SER A 102 12.71 12.22 12.25
CA SER A 102 13.23 11.50 11.09
C SER A 102 12.34 10.29 10.76
N TYR A 103 12.57 9.72 9.58
CA TYR A 103 11.84 8.57 9.03
C TYR A 103 12.81 7.52 8.51
N ASP A 104 13.87 7.24 9.28
CA ASP A 104 15.04 6.46 8.85
C ASP A 104 14.73 4.97 8.60
N THR A 105 13.51 4.52 8.86
CA THR A 105 13.01 3.18 8.57
C THR A 105 12.17 3.12 7.29
N VAL A 106 11.82 4.26 6.70
CA VAL A 106 11.08 4.31 5.44
C VAL A 106 12.06 4.22 4.27
N PRO A 107 11.90 3.27 3.32
CA PRO A 107 12.83 3.09 2.20
C PRO A 107 13.11 4.35 1.37
N LEU A 108 12.12 5.24 1.23
CA LEU A 108 12.27 6.52 0.53
C LEU A 108 13.35 7.42 1.16
N SER A 109 13.54 7.35 2.48
CA SER A 109 14.58 8.13 3.16
C SER A 109 15.99 7.66 2.79
N TRP A 110 16.15 6.37 2.46
CA TRP A 110 17.44 5.77 2.11
C TRP A 110 17.85 6.14 0.69
N THR A 111 16.90 6.11 -0.26
CA THR A 111 17.17 6.38 -1.67
C THR A 111 17.51 7.84 -1.96
N LEU A 112 17.08 8.75 -1.08
CA LEU A 112 17.26 10.20 -1.23
C LEU A 112 18.31 10.77 -0.29
N GLY A 113 18.87 9.95 0.61
CA GLY A 113 19.96 10.34 1.51
C GLY A 113 21.34 10.19 0.87
N ASP A 114 22.36 10.76 1.52
CA ASP A 114 23.75 10.76 1.02
C ASP A 114 24.46 9.40 1.17
N ALA A 115 23.89 8.45 1.92
CA ALA A 115 24.48 7.15 2.25
C ALA A 115 24.10 6.05 1.23
N THR A 116 24.66 6.13 0.03
CA THR A 116 24.27 5.27 -1.11
C THR A 116 24.55 3.78 -0.90
N SER A 117 25.70 3.40 -0.36
CA SER A 117 26.09 1.98 -0.25
C SER A 117 25.23 1.18 0.73
N PHE A 118 24.84 1.77 1.86
CA PHE A 118 23.97 1.12 2.84
C PHE A 118 22.53 1.03 2.34
N ALA A 119 22.03 2.09 1.68
CA ALA A 119 20.70 2.09 1.06
C ALA A 119 20.58 1.00 -0.02
N ASP A 120 21.58 0.89 -0.90
CA ASP A 120 21.61 -0.10 -1.98
C ASP A 120 21.61 -1.54 -1.43
N GLU A 121 22.36 -1.79 -0.34
CA GLU A 121 22.37 -3.09 0.34
C GLU A 121 20.96 -3.47 0.86
N LEU A 122 20.31 -2.55 1.57
CA LEU A 122 18.97 -2.79 2.13
C LEU A 122 17.94 -3.03 1.02
N LEU A 123 17.94 -2.22 -0.04
CA LEU A 123 17.02 -2.37 -1.17
C LEU A 123 17.26 -3.69 -1.94
N ALA A 124 18.52 -4.11 -2.09
CA ALA A 124 18.87 -5.38 -2.71
C ALA A 124 18.40 -6.60 -1.87
N ALA A 125 18.23 -6.43 -0.57
CA ALA A 125 17.73 -7.47 0.33
C ALA A 125 16.19 -7.61 0.34
N LEU A 126 15.44 -6.66 -0.22
CA LEU A 126 13.99 -6.76 -0.38
C LEU A 126 13.61 -7.82 -1.45
N SER A 127 12.36 -8.27 -1.45
CA SER A 127 11.83 -9.07 -2.56
C SER A 127 11.62 -8.18 -3.80
N PRO A 128 11.58 -8.75 -5.01
CA PRO A 128 11.33 -7.96 -6.23
C PRO A 128 10.06 -7.11 -6.16
N HIS A 129 8.98 -7.66 -5.60
CA HIS A 129 7.72 -6.95 -5.45
C HIS A 129 7.83 -5.75 -4.51
N VAL A 130 8.46 -5.92 -3.35
CA VAL A 130 8.60 -4.83 -2.37
C VAL A 130 9.52 -3.73 -2.89
N ARG A 131 10.55 -4.07 -3.69
CA ARG A 131 11.32 -3.06 -4.44
C ARG A 131 10.45 -2.25 -5.40
N THR A 132 9.55 -2.90 -6.13
CA THR A 132 8.60 -2.20 -7.02
C THR A 132 7.69 -1.27 -6.21
N GLN A 133 7.20 -1.68 -5.04
CA GLN A 133 6.43 -0.81 -4.15
C GLN A 133 7.26 0.41 -3.69
N CYS A 134 8.51 0.21 -3.26
CA CYS A 134 9.42 1.30 -2.88
C CYS A 134 9.70 2.26 -4.05
N ALA A 135 9.93 1.73 -5.26
CA ALA A 135 10.13 2.54 -6.46
C ALA A 135 8.88 3.35 -6.83
N ALA A 136 7.69 2.80 -6.63
CA ALA A 136 6.43 3.52 -6.84
C ALA A 136 6.28 4.68 -5.84
N VAL A 137 6.60 4.48 -4.56
CA VAL A 137 6.63 5.53 -3.54
C VAL A 137 7.59 6.65 -3.93
N GLN A 138 8.81 6.28 -4.35
CA GLN A 138 9.81 7.25 -4.83
C GLN A 138 9.31 8.03 -6.05
N ALA A 139 8.74 7.37 -7.05
CA ALA A 139 8.19 8.03 -8.23
C ALA A 139 7.06 9.02 -7.86
N ARG A 140 6.22 8.70 -6.87
CA ARG A 140 5.19 9.63 -6.37
C ARG A 140 5.81 10.84 -5.69
N PHE A 141 6.81 10.63 -4.83
CA PHE A 141 7.54 11.72 -4.20
C PHE A 141 8.18 12.66 -5.23
N GLU A 142 8.90 12.11 -6.22
CA GLU A 142 9.58 12.92 -7.25
C GLU A 142 8.59 13.78 -8.04
N ARG A 143 7.44 13.20 -8.42
CA ARG A 143 6.37 13.95 -9.09
C ARG A 143 5.85 15.08 -8.20
N ASP A 144 5.57 14.80 -6.94
CA ASP A 144 5.00 15.78 -6.03
C ASP A 144 6.00 16.90 -5.70
N TRP A 145 7.27 16.55 -5.52
CA TRP A 145 8.36 17.51 -5.39
C TRP A 145 8.48 18.39 -6.63
N ALA A 146 8.43 17.81 -7.83
CA ALA A 146 8.49 18.57 -9.07
C ALA A 146 7.33 19.58 -9.18
N ALA A 147 6.10 19.19 -8.80
CA ALA A 147 4.96 20.10 -8.80
C ALA A 147 5.13 21.28 -7.82
N VAL A 148 5.60 21.01 -6.59
CA VAL A 148 5.82 22.04 -5.58
C VAL A 148 6.99 22.95 -5.93
N ASP A 149 8.11 22.39 -6.40
CA ASP A 149 9.27 23.16 -6.85
C ASP A 149 8.92 24.03 -8.07
N HIS A 150 8.09 23.51 -8.98
CA HIS A 150 7.57 24.27 -10.09
C HIS A 150 6.71 25.47 -9.64
N ALA A 151 5.79 25.27 -8.68
CA ALA A 151 5.01 26.36 -8.09
C ALA A 151 5.90 27.38 -7.37
N ARG A 152 6.93 26.92 -6.66
CA ARG A 152 7.92 27.78 -5.97
C ARG A 152 8.68 28.68 -6.94
N ARG A 153 9.13 28.15 -8.09
CA ARG A 153 9.87 28.92 -9.10
C ARG A 153 9.01 29.93 -9.85
N HIS A 154 7.80 29.55 -10.24
CA HIS A 154 6.94 30.37 -11.11
C HIS A 154 5.96 31.26 -10.35
N SER A 155 5.68 30.95 -9.09
CA SER A 155 4.72 31.68 -8.27
C SER A 155 5.19 31.81 -6.81
N PRO A 156 6.42 32.31 -6.56
CA PRO A 156 7.00 32.40 -5.22
C PRO A 156 6.15 33.25 -4.26
N HIS A 157 5.43 34.24 -4.78
CA HIS A 157 4.52 35.08 -4.00
C HIS A 157 3.35 34.30 -3.37
N LEU A 158 2.99 33.12 -3.90
CA LEU A 158 1.95 32.25 -3.33
C LEU A 158 2.45 31.43 -2.13
N LEU A 159 3.77 31.25 -2.03
CA LEU A 159 4.41 30.45 -0.98
C LEU A 159 4.80 31.31 0.24
N GLN A 160 4.37 32.56 0.28
CA GLN A 160 4.51 33.40 1.47
C GLN A 160 3.37 33.08 2.45
N PRO A 161 3.66 32.65 3.69
CA PRO A 161 2.61 32.37 4.65
C PRO A 161 1.73 33.58 4.92
N ARG A 162 0.42 33.37 5.01
CA ARG A 162 -0.55 34.43 5.34
C ARG A 162 -0.46 34.85 6.80
N VAL A 163 0.00 33.96 7.67
CA VAL A 163 0.27 34.19 9.09
C VAL A 163 1.55 33.45 9.48
N PRO A 164 2.24 33.87 10.56
CA PRO A 164 3.44 33.17 11.05
C PRO A 164 3.18 31.68 11.29
N LEU A 165 4.09 30.82 10.81
CA LEU A 165 4.00 29.36 10.97
C LEU A 165 4.43 28.90 12.36
N ALA A 166 5.40 29.60 12.97
CA ALA A 166 5.95 29.33 14.29
C ALA A 166 6.12 30.64 15.08
N PRO A 167 6.09 30.61 16.43
CA PRO A 167 6.26 31.80 17.27
C PRO A 167 7.59 32.53 17.03
N THR A 168 8.65 31.76 16.77
CA THR A 168 9.99 32.26 16.42
C THR A 168 10.37 31.74 15.04
N SER A 169 10.22 32.59 14.02
CA SER A 169 10.68 32.27 12.66
C SER A 169 12.14 32.70 12.52
N ILE A 170 13.02 31.74 12.18
CA ILE A 170 14.47 31.94 12.09
C ILE A 170 14.93 32.04 10.62
N ALA A 171 14.12 31.54 9.68
CA ALA A 171 14.41 31.54 8.25
C ALA A 171 13.15 31.80 7.41
N ASP A 172 13.34 32.30 6.18
CA ASP A 172 12.27 32.49 5.20
C ASP A 172 11.59 31.14 4.88
N PRO A 173 10.29 30.96 5.22
CA PRO A 173 9.55 29.73 4.97
C PRO A 173 9.60 29.25 3.51
N ALA A 174 9.74 30.16 2.54
CA ALA A 174 9.81 29.82 1.11
C ALA A 174 11.16 29.22 0.68
N THR A 175 12.16 29.22 1.57
CA THR A 175 13.52 28.69 1.32
C THR A 175 13.73 27.25 1.77
N PHE A 176 12.64 26.53 2.10
CA PHE A 176 12.68 25.12 2.48
C PHE A 176 13.46 24.26 1.48
N SER A 177 14.23 23.31 2.02
CA SER A 177 15.03 22.37 1.24
C SER A 177 14.21 21.19 0.75
N ARG A 178 14.80 20.39 -0.14
CA ARG A 178 14.23 19.09 -0.56
C ARG A 178 14.10 18.12 0.61
N ALA A 179 15.01 18.20 1.59
CA ALA A 179 14.96 17.38 2.81
C ALA A 179 13.80 17.79 3.73
N ASP A 180 13.52 19.10 3.84
CA ASP A 180 12.35 19.60 4.57
C ASP A 180 11.05 19.10 3.93
N TYR A 181 10.99 19.12 2.60
CA TYR A 181 9.85 18.59 1.85
C TYR A 181 9.72 17.08 1.96
N LEU A 182 10.82 16.32 1.89
CA LEU A 182 10.80 14.88 2.13
C LEU A 182 10.18 14.52 3.49
N TRP A 183 10.57 15.25 4.53
CA TRP A 183 9.97 15.06 5.86
C TRP A 183 8.49 15.43 5.92
N GLY A 184 8.10 16.56 5.32
CA GLY A 184 6.69 16.94 5.26
C GLY A 184 5.87 15.91 4.49
N TRP A 185 6.41 15.42 3.37
CA TRP A 185 5.78 14.42 2.52
C TRP A 185 5.61 13.09 3.25
N LEU A 186 6.64 12.59 3.93
CA LEU A 186 6.58 11.37 4.72
C LEU A 186 5.64 11.49 5.93
N SER A 187 5.58 12.67 6.55
CA SER A 187 4.63 12.96 7.62
C SER A 187 3.19 12.90 7.14
N VAL A 188 2.89 13.47 5.96
CA VAL A 188 1.54 13.36 5.39
C VAL A 188 1.27 11.91 4.96
N ASN A 189 2.20 11.25 4.26
CA ASN A 189 2.01 9.90 3.70
C ASN A 189 1.69 8.86 4.78
N SER A 190 2.39 8.93 5.91
CA SER A 190 2.28 7.93 6.98
C SER A 190 1.20 8.20 8.02
N ARG A 191 0.64 9.42 8.08
CA ARG A 191 -0.27 9.85 9.17
C ARG A 191 -1.61 10.42 8.72
N CYS A 192 -1.80 10.63 7.41
CA CYS A 192 -3.06 11.16 6.92
C CYS A 192 -4.20 10.13 7.02
N LEU A 193 -5.40 10.64 7.24
CA LEU A 193 -6.65 9.90 7.24
C LEU A 193 -7.56 10.45 6.15
N HIS A 194 -8.52 9.61 5.73
CA HIS A 194 -9.58 10.03 4.84
C HIS A 194 -10.76 10.64 5.61
N LEU A 195 -11.12 11.89 5.27
CA LEU A 195 -12.32 12.57 5.75
C LEU A 195 -13.07 13.15 4.55
N PRO A 196 -14.37 12.90 4.35
CA PRO A 196 -15.11 13.30 3.16
C PRO A 196 -15.37 14.82 3.13
N LEU A 197 -14.34 15.57 2.73
CA LEU A 197 -14.34 17.02 2.56
C LEU A 197 -15.07 17.46 1.28
N GLY A 198 -15.67 16.54 0.52
CA GLY A 198 -16.34 16.84 -0.75
C GLY A 198 -15.36 17.35 -1.83
N LEU A 199 -14.07 17.04 -1.68
CA LEU A 199 -13.04 17.39 -2.65
C LEU A 199 -12.93 16.33 -3.73
N LYS A 200 -12.43 16.73 -4.90
CA LYS A 200 -12.21 15.88 -6.06
C LYS A 200 -10.80 16.14 -6.61
N PRO A 201 -10.03 15.10 -6.98
CA PRO A 201 -10.33 13.67 -6.84
C PRO A 201 -10.48 13.19 -5.39
N HIS A 202 -10.95 11.95 -5.19
CA HIS A 202 -11.14 11.38 -3.85
C HIS A 202 -9.88 11.47 -2.98
N GLY A 203 -8.70 11.35 -3.59
CA GLY A 203 -7.39 11.50 -2.94
C GLY A 203 -7.10 12.89 -2.37
N ASP A 204 -7.91 13.91 -2.61
CA ASP A 204 -7.78 15.24 -1.96
C ASP A 204 -8.51 15.34 -0.62
N ASN A 205 -9.24 14.30 -0.22
CA ASN A 205 -9.97 14.27 1.05
C ASN A 205 -9.06 13.79 2.21
N LEU A 206 -7.79 14.22 2.19
CA LEU A 206 -6.77 13.89 3.18
C LEU A 206 -6.80 14.85 4.36
N THR A 207 -6.62 14.31 5.55
CA THR A 207 -6.65 15.05 6.82
C THR A 207 -5.61 14.50 7.77
N LEU A 208 -4.75 15.36 8.32
CA LEU A 208 -3.95 15.08 9.49
C LEU A 208 -4.79 15.36 10.75
N ALA A 209 -4.80 14.40 11.65
CA ALA A 209 -5.62 14.40 12.86
C ALA A 209 -4.73 14.29 14.10
N PRO A 210 -4.21 15.41 14.63
CA PRO A 210 -3.35 15.41 15.80
C PRO A 210 -3.92 14.59 16.96
N LEU A 211 -3.04 13.92 17.71
CA LEU A 211 -3.34 12.97 18.79
C LEU A 211 -3.92 11.64 18.30
N LEU A 212 -4.81 11.65 17.31
CA LEU A 212 -5.34 10.41 16.73
C LEU A 212 -4.26 9.71 15.89
N ASP A 213 -3.46 10.48 15.14
CA ASP A 213 -2.34 10.00 14.34
C ASP A 213 -1.16 9.42 15.15
N MET A 214 -1.25 9.44 16.48
CA MET A 214 -0.32 8.77 17.40
C MET A 214 -0.72 7.32 17.69
N ALA A 215 -1.94 6.90 17.34
CA ALA A 215 -2.39 5.53 17.53
C ALA A 215 -1.70 4.60 16.52
N ASN A 216 -0.96 3.62 17.01
CA ASN A 216 -0.22 2.68 16.18
C ASN A 216 -1.13 1.68 15.46
N HIS A 217 -0.58 1.02 14.44
CA HIS A 217 -1.26 -0.02 13.68
C HIS A 217 -1.39 -1.32 14.49
N THR A 218 -2.56 -1.97 14.42
CA THR A 218 -2.74 -3.37 14.80
C THR A 218 -3.48 -4.15 13.72
N CYS A 219 -3.13 -5.43 13.58
CA CYS A 219 -3.89 -6.39 12.80
C CYS A 219 -4.82 -7.26 13.65
N ASP A 220 -4.78 -7.13 14.98
CA ASP A 220 -5.67 -7.83 15.90
C ASP A 220 -7.01 -7.07 16.01
N ALA A 221 -8.03 -7.63 15.36
CA ALA A 221 -9.39 -7.10 15.40
C ALA A 221 -9.94 -6.89 16.82
N ARG A 222 -9.45 -7.64 17.83
CA ARG A 222 -9.87 -7.50 19.23
C ARG A 222 -9.30 -6.24 19.90
N GLN A 223 -8.18 -5.72 19.40
CA GLN A 223 -7.50 -4.53 19.91
C GLN A 223 -7.78 -3.29 19.06
N GLU A 224 -8.33 -3.48 17.85
CA GLU A 224 -8.56 -2.41 16.89
C GLU A 224 -9.66 -1.44 17.35
N CYS A 225 -9.25 -0.24 17.75
CA CYS A 225 -10.13 0.90 18.00
C CYS A 225 -10.70 1.42 16.67
N SER A 226 -11.93 1.92 16.70
CA SER A 226 -12.61 2.44 15.51
C SER A 226 -12.50 3.96 15.44
N VAL A 227 -12.17 4.49 14.27
CA VAL A 227 -12.27 5.92 13.96
C VAL A 227 -13.58 6.19 13.23
N ARG A 228 -14.34 7.19 13.68
CA ARG A 228 -15.64 7.56 13.09
C ARG A 228 -15.70 9.05 12.80
N HIS A 229 -16.46 9.41 11.78
CA HIS A 229 -16.77 10.81 11.49
C HIS A 229 -17.91 11.27 12.40
N THR A 230 -17.75 12.45 12.98
CA THR A 230 -18.81 13.08 13.78
C THR A 230 -19.74 13.89 12.87
N PRO A 231 -21.03 14.08 13.23
CA PRO A 231 -21.96 14.88 12.43
C PRO A 231 -21.51 16.32 12.19
N LEU A 232 -20.66 16.87 13.06
CA LEU A 232 -20.13 18.23 12.97
C LEU A 232 -18.88 18.33 12.09
N GLY A 233 -18.41 17.23 11.47
CA GLY A 233 -17.24 17.19 10.59
C GLY A 233 -15.90 16.96 11.31
N GLY A 234 -15.94 16.55 12.58
CA GLY A 234 -14.77 16.11 13.36
C GLY A 234 -14.56 14.59 13.34
N LEU A 235 -13.61 14.10 14.13
CA LEU A 235 -13.30 12.68 14.28
C LEU A 235 -13.54 12.20 15.72
N GLU A 236 -13.91 10.93 15.86
CA GLU A 236 -14.05 10.26 17.15
C GLU A 236 -13.31 8.92 17.12
N LEU A 237 -12.44 8.70 18.10
CA LEU A 237 -11.80 7.42 18.37
C LEU A 237 -12.60 6.68 19.43
N VAL A 238 -12.97 5.44 19.14
CA VAL A 238 -13.83 4.60 19.97
C VAL A 238 -13.08 3.32 20.30
N SER A 239 -13.13 2.89 21.55
CA SER A 239 -12.55 1.62 22.00
C SER A 239 -13.13 0.44 21.21
N PRO A 240 -12.40 -0.69 21.14
CA PRO A 240 -12.78 -1.79 20.26
C PRO A 240 -14.22 -2.27 20.49
N PRO A 241 -15.00 -2.53 19.44
CA PRO A 241 -16.41 -2.87 19.58
C PRO A 241 -16.60 -4.31 20.07
N LYS A 242 -17.68 -4.56 20.82
CA LYS A 242 -18.05 -5.92 21.29
C LYS A 242 -18.20 -6.93 20.16
N THR A 243 -18.59 -6.48 18.96
CA THR A 243 -18.74 -7.31 17.76
C THR A 243 -17.44 -8.00 17.34
N ARG A 244 -16.28 -7.46 17.72
CA ARG A 244 -14.96 -8.05 17.47
C ARG A 244 -14.46 -8.93 18.60
N ARG A 245 -15.35 -9.30 19.54
CA ARG A 245 -15.02 -10.08 20.76
C ARG A 245 -13.94 -9.41 21.61
N ALA A 246 -13.88 -8.08 21.57
CA ALA A 246 -12.94 -7.31 22.36
C ALA A 246 -13.35 -7.29 23.85
N GLU A 247 -12.34 -7.37 24.71
CA GLU A 247 -12.49 -7.12 26.14
C GLU A 247 -12.42 -5.62 26.45
N ALA A 248 -12.67 -5.26 27.72
CA ALA A 248 -12.47 -3.88 28.15
C ALA A 248 -10.98 -3.50 28.05
N LEU A 249 -10.70 -2.30 27.56
CA LEU A 249 -9.33 -1.81 27.44
C LEU A 249 -8.76 -1.57 28.85
N ALA A 250 -7.68 -2.28 29.19
CA ALA A 250 -7.02 -2.19 30.49
C ALA A 250 -6.25 -0.87 30.63
N ALA A 251 -6.06 -0.41 31.87
CA ALA A 251 -5.14 0.69 32.11
C ALA A 251 -3.70 0.24 31.76
N GLY A 252 -2.97 1.07 31.02
CA GLY A 252 -1.64 0.73 30.49
C GLY A 252 -1.65 -0.04 29.18
N ALA A 253 -2.81 -0.44 28.66
CA ALA A 253 -2.90 -1.02 27.32
C ALA A 253 -2.75 0.08 26.24
N GLU A 254 -2.06 -0.27 25.16
CA GLU A 254 -1.92 0.61 24.00
C GLU A 254 -3.25 0.78 23.25
N VAL A 255 -3.47 1.98 22.71
CA VAL A 255 -4.63 2.30 21.89
C VAL A 255 -4.20 2.23 20.43
N CYS A 256 -4.59 1.17 19.74
CA CYS A 256 -4.23 0.92 18.34
C CYS A 256 -5.43 1.04 17.40
N ILE A 257 -5.17 1.38 16.14
CA ILE A 257 -6.14 1.41 15.04
C ILE A 257 -5.66 0.51 13.89
N THR A 258 -6.50 0.23 12.91
CA THR A 258 -6.03 -0.35 11.64
C THR A 258 -5.80 0.75 10.61
N TYR A 259 -4.65 0.73 9.95
CA TYR A 259 -4.36 1.64 8.83
C TYR A 259 -4.99 1.13 7.53
N GLY A 260 -5.38 -0.14 7.51
CA GLY A 260 -5.91 -0.84 6.35
C GLY A 260 -5.50 -2.32 6.37
N ALA A 261 -6.07 -3.09 5.45
CA ALA A 261 -5.67 -4.46 5.17
C ALA A 261 -4.37 -4.46 4.32
N HIS A 262 -3.27 -4.05 4.93
CA HIS A 262 -1.98 -3.89 4.25
C HIS A 262 -1.06 -5.08 4.50
N SER A 263 -0.40 -5.55 3.45
CA SER A 263 0.70 -6.50 3.58
C SER A 263 1.93 -5.82 4.19
N SER A 264 2.82 -6.63 4.78
CA SER A 264 4.05 -6.12 5.39
C SER A 264 4.94 -5.36 4.40
N GLY A 265 4.91 -5.74 3.11
CA GLY A 265 5.58 -4.98 2.04
C GLY A 265 5.04 -3.56 1.90
N THR A 266 3.71 -3.41 1.88
CA THR A 266 3.06 -2.08 1.85
C THR A 266 3.33 -1.28 3.12
N LEU A 267 3.23 -1.91 4.29
CA LEU A 267 3.54 -1.25 5.57
C LEU A 267 4.98 -0.72 5.58
N LEU A 268 5.94 -1.50 5.07
CA LEU A 268 7.33 -1.06 4.98
C LEU A 268 7.50 0.08 3.99
N SER A 269 6.98 -0.06 2.77
CA SER A 269 7.19 0.92 1.70
C SER A 269 6.53 2.27 1.97
N GLU A 270 5.33 2.26 2.56
CA GLU A 270 4.51 3.47 2.77
C GLU A 270 4.67 4.08 4.17
N TYR A 271 4.85 3.25 5.20
CA TYR A 271 4.84 3.67 6.60
C TYR A 271 6.18 3.42 7.34
N GLY A 272 7.10 2.64 6.76
CA GLY A 272 8.42 2.39 7.33
C GLY A 272 8.42 1.44 8.53
N PHE A 273 7.52 0.46 8.57
CA PHE A 273 7.55 -0.60 9.58
C PHE A 273 6.99 -1.92 9.04
N VAL A 274 7.26 -3.02 9.75
CA VAL A 274 6.60 -4.32 9.54
C VAL A 274 6.05 -4.82 10.88
N LEU A 275 4.96 -5.59 10.85
CA LEU A 275 4.37 -6.20 12.05
C LEU A 275 5.00 -7.54 12.43
N ALA A 276 5.88 -8.08 11.56
CA ALA A 276 6.45 -9.40 11.73
C ALA A 276 7.25 -9.48 13.04
N ARG A 277 6.85 -10.41 13.92
CA ARG A 277 7.56 -10.69 15.16
C ARG A 277 8.77 -11.54 14.81
N GLU A 278 9.97 -11.06 15.15
CA GLU A 278 11.15 -11.92 15.10
C GLU A 278 10.91 -13.12 16.03
N ARG A 279 10.94 -14.32 15.46
CA ARG A 279 10.88 -15.58 16.22
C ARG A 279 12.31 -16.10 16.39
N PRO A 280 12.63 -16.73 17.53
CA PRO A 280 13.87 -17.46 17.68
C PRO A 280 14.03 -18.47 16.52
N PRO A 281 15.24 -18.64 15.96
CA PRO A 281 15.48 -19.57 14.85
C PRO A 281 15.02 -21.01 15.14
N ASP A 282 15.06 -21.41 16.42
CA ASP A 282 14.72 -22.76 16.89
C ASP A 282 13.25 -22.91 17.32
N ALA A 283 12.44 -21.85 17.22
CA ALA A 283 11.03 -21.92 17.60
C ALA A 283 10.26 -22.75 16.56
N ALA A 284 9.65 -23.85 17.01
CA ALA A 284 8.76 -24.64 16.16
C ALA A 284 7.66 -23.76 15.57
N GLU A 285 7.38 -23.95 14.28
CA GLU A 285 6.32 -23.22 13.61
C GLU A 285 4.96 -23.65 14.19
N PRO A 286 4.12 -22.70 14.64
CA PRO A 286 2.84 -23.05 15.22
C PRO A 286 1.94 -23.69 14.14
N PRO A 287 1.02 -24.58 14.51
CA PRO A 287 0.10 -25.17 13.54
C PRO A 287 -0.72 -24.10 12.82
N GLU A 288 -1.21 -23.11 13.56
CA GLU A 288 -1.99 -21.99 13.04
C GLU A 288 -1.11 -20.78 12.70
N TRP A 289 -1.52 -19.98 11.72
CA TRP A 289 -0.87 -18.70 11.42
C TRP A 289 -1.19 -17.68 12.50
N THR A 290 -0.16 -17.14 13.15
CA THR A 290 -0.31 -16.22 14.30
C THR A 290 0.14 -14.79 14.00
N ASP A 291 0.64 -14.51 12.80
CA ASP A 291 1.08 -13.18 12.40
C ASP A 291 -0.03 -12.45 11.65
N SER A 292 0.31 -11.39 10.91
CA SER A 292 -0.67 -10.59 10.18
C SER A 292 -1.56 -11.45 9.28
N PRO A 293 -2.90 -11.36 9.36
CA PRO A 293 -3.80 -12.05 8.44
C PRO A 293 -3.68 -11.53 7.00
N TYR A 294 -3.03 -10.37 6.82
CA TYR A 294 -2.76 -9.74 5.53
C TYR A 294 -1.36 -10.04 5.00
N ALA A 295 -0.62 -10.94 5.65
CA ALA A 295 0.65 -11.43 5.12
C ALA A 295 0.43 -12.08 3.76
N GLU A 296 1.29 -11.73 2.80
CA GLU A 296 1.20 -12.25 1.44
C GLU A 296 2.58 -12.29 0.77
N VAL A 297 2.70 -13.10 -0.28
CA VAL A 297 3.85 -13.07 -1.17
C VAL A 297 3.34 -12.90 -2.60
N ASN A 298 3.69 -11.78 -3.23
CA ASN A 298 3.38 -11.54 -4.63
C ASN A 298 4.35 -12.32 -5.54
N VAL A 299 3.78 -13.04 -6.50
CA VAL A 299 4.50 -13.93 -7.44
C VAL A 299 4.33 -13.50 -8.90
N ASP A 300 3.98 -12.23 -9.15
CA ASP A 300 3.72 -11.70 -10.49
C ASP A 300 4.89 -11.95 -11.44
N ALA A 301 6.11 -11.66 -10.99
CA ALA A 301 7.33 -11.83 -11.79
C ALA A 301 7.51 -13.29 -12.26
N ALA A 302 7.18 -14.28 -11.43
CA ALA A 302 7.31 -15.68 -11.80
C ALA A 302 6.24 -16.12 -12.80
N VAL A 303 4.99 -15.69 -12.63
CA VAL A 303 3.92 -15.97 -13.60
C VAL A 303 4.21 -15.32 -14.95
N ILE A 304 4.70 -14.08 -14.96
CA ILE A 304 5.15 -13.38 -16.18
C ILE A 304 6.27 -14.17 -16.86
N ALA A 305 7.26 -14.65 -16.11
CA ALA A 305 8.37 -15.43 -16.65
C ALA A 305 7.90 -16.77 -17.23
N LEU A 306 6.96 -17.46 -16.57
CA LEU A 306 6.36 -18.70 -17.07
C LEU A 306 5.57 -18.49 -18.37
N LEU A 307 4.83 -17.39 -18.49
CA LEU A 307 4.16 -17.02 -19.74
C LEU A 307 5.18 -16.70 -20.84
N ALA A 308 6.19 -15.89 -20.54
CA ALA A 308 7.23 -15.53 -21.50
C ALA A 308 7.97 -16.78 -22.05
N ALA A 309 8.21 -17.78 -21.20
CA ALA A 309 8.82 -19.04 -21.60
C ALA A 309 7.98 -19.87 -22.59
N GLN A 310 6.68 -19.59 -22.74
CA GLN A 310 5.79 -20.23 -23.72
C GLN A 310 5.74 -19.49 -25.07
N GLY A 311 6.53 -18.42 -25.26
CA GLY A 311 6.59 -17.66 -26.51
C GLY A 311 5.22 -17.10 -26.93
N GLU A 312 4.86 -17.25 -28.21
CA GLU A 312 3.60 -16.76 -28.79
C GLU A 312 2.36 -17.29 -28.05
N LEU A 313 2.36 -18.55 -27.62
CA LEU A 313 1.25 -19.09 -26.83
C LEU A 313 1.09 -18.36 -25.50
N GLY A 314 2.21 -18.06 -24.84
CA GLY A 314 2.23 -17.31 -23.59
C GLY A 314 1.74 -15.87 -23.75
N ALA A 315 2.11 -15.21 -24.85
CA ALA A 315 1.60 -13.87 -25.19
C ALA A 315 0.06 -13.89 -25.33
N ARG A 316 -0.48 -14.86 -26.05
CA ARG A 316 -1.94 -15.04 -26.20
C ARG A 316 -2.64 -15.35 -24.87
N LYS A 317 -2.03 -16.17 -24.01
CA LYS A 317 -2.56 -16.43 -22.65
C LYS A 317 -2.56 -15.18 -21.77
N ARG A 318 -1.54 -14.33 -21.90
CA ARG A 318 -1.50 -13.03 -21.22
C ARG A 318 -2.67 -12.13 -21.66
N GLU A 319 -2.93 -12.04 -22.97
CA GLU A 319 -4.06 -11.28 -23.50
C GLU A 319 -5.39 -11.78 -22.91
N VAL A 320 -5.60 -13.09 -22.89
CA VAL A 320 -6.78 -13.71 -22.25
C VAL A 320 -6.89 -13.29 -20.77
N LEU A 321 -5.81 -13.33 -19.99
CA LEU A 321 -5.84 -12.91 -18.59
C LEU A 321 -6.18 -11.42 -18.45
N GLN A 322 -5.66 -10.57 -19.34
CA GLN A 322 -5.96 -9.13 -19.35
C GLN A 322 -7.43 -8.88 -19.69
N GLU A 323 -7.95 -9.50 -20.74
CA GLU A 323 -9.35 -9.38 -21.17
C GLU A 323 -10.32 -9.87 -20.10
N ARG A 324 -9.97 -10.93 -19.37
CA ARG A 324 -10.81 -11.51 -18.31
C ARG A 324 -10.60 -10.87 -16.94
N GLY A 325 -9.73 -9.88 -16.80
CA GLY A 325 -9.49 -9.16 -15.53
C GLY A 325 -8.68 -9.96 -14.49
N TYR A 326 -7.97 -11.00 -14.93
CA TYR A 326 -7.12 -11.88 -14.11
C TYR A 326 -5.62 -11.62 -14.32
N TRP A 327 -5.23 -10.47 -14.86
CA TRP A 327 -3.82 -10.11 -15.06
C TRP A 327 -3.21 -9.45 -13.82
N LEU A 328 -2.06 -10.00 -13.36
CA LEU A 328 -1.27 -9.59 -12.18
C LEU A 328 -2.01 -9.78 -10.85
N ASP A 329 -1.39 -9.29 -9.77
CA ASP A 329 -1.91 -9.43 -8.41
C ASP A 329 -2.06 -10.91 -8.00
N TYR A 330 -1.07 -11.69 -8.44
CA TYR A 330 -0.92 -13.08 -8.09
C TYR A 330 -0.17 -13.17 -6.77
N THR A 331 -0.85 -13.68 -5.75
CA THR A 331 -0.33 -13.70 -4.38
C THR A 331 -0.50 -15.07 -3.72
N LEU A 332 0.34 -15.34 -2.74
CA LEU A 332 0.24 -16.49 -1.84
C LEU A 332 -0.17 -16.00 -0.46
N HIS A 333 -1.07 -16.72 0.21
CA HIS A 333 -1.59 -16.32 1.51
C HIS A 333 -1.49 -17.44 2.54
N PRO A 334 -1.08 -17.15 3.79
CA PRO A 334 -1.10 -18.12 4.88
C PRO A 334 -2.47 -18.20 5.56
N SER A 335 -3.33 -17.22 5.33
CA SER A 335 -4.63 -17.02 5.99
C SER A 335 -5.69 -16.59 4.96
N PRO A 336 -6.96 -17.05 5.08
CA PRO A 336 -7.42 -18.10 6.00
C PRO A 336 -6.71 -19.43 5.75
N ALA A 337 -6.65 -20.28 6.78
CA ALA A 337 -6.11 -21.63 6.63
C ALA A 337 -7.08 -22.53 5.84
N PRO A 338 -6.58 -23.50 5.05
CA PRO A 338 -5.16 -23.75 4.78
C PRO A 338 -4.53 -22.67 3.88
N ALA A 339 -3.20 -22.55 3.90
CA ALA A 339 -2.49 -21.62 3.03
C ALA A 339 -2.78 -21.92 1.55
N HIS A 340 -2.97 -20.88 0.75
CA HIS A 340 -3.54 -21.00 -0.60
C HIS A 340 -3.02 -19.91 -1.54
N PRO A 341 -3.01 -20.18 -2.86
CA PRO A 341 -2.84 -19.14 -3.87
C PRO A 341 -4.07 -18.22 -3.92
N SER A 342 -3.89 -16.99 -4.38
CA SER A 342 -4.99 -16.05 -4.56
C SER A 342 -5.96 -16.52 -5.64
N HIS A 343 -7.20 -16.04 -5.56
CA HIS A 343 -8.24 -16.31 -6.56
C HIS A 343 -7.86 -15.88 -7.98
N ARG A 344 -6.87 -14.98 -8.14
CA ARG A 344 -6.34 -14.56 -9.44
C ARG A 344 -5.24 -15.49 -9.95
N LEU A 345 -4.43 -16.03 -9.04
CA LEU A 345 -3.35 -16.96 -9.38
C LEU A 345 -3.90 -18.33 -9.82
N VAL A 346 -4.96 -18.82 -9.18
CA VAL A 346 -5.63 -20.09 -9.54
C VAL A 346 -5.97 -20.18 -11.05
N PRO A 347 -6.76 -19.27 -11.64
CA PRO A 347 -7.09 -19.31 -13.06
C PRO A 347 -5.88 -19.06 -13.96
N ALA A 348 -4.91 -18.24 -13.53
CA ALA A 348 -3.67 -18.03 -14.28
C ALA A 348 -2.84 -19.32 -14.40
N LEU A 349 -2.72 -20.11 -13.33
CA LEU A 349 -2.03 -21.40 -13.35
C LEU A 349 -2.76 -22.43 -14.22
N ARG A 350 -4.09 -22.50 -14.12
CA ARG A 350 -4.93 -23.38 -14.96
C ARG A 350 -4.79 -23.02 -16.45
N LEU A 351 -4.75 -21.73 -16.79
CA LEU A 351 -4.54 -21.27 -18.16
C LEU A 351 -3.12 -21.59 -18.65
N LEU A 352 -2.11 -21.34 -17.82
CA LEU A 352 -0.72 -21.68 -18.09
C LEU A 352 -0.54 -23.18 -18.40
N ALA A 353 -1.29 -24.03 -17.70
CA ALA A 353 -1.29 -25.48 -17.86
C ALA A 353 -2.05 -25.99 -19.10
N LEU A 354 -2.78 -25.15 -19.85
CA LEU A 354 -3.35 -25.57 -21.14
C LEU A 354 -2.24 -25.71 -22.19
N PRO A 355 -2.15 -26.83 -22.93
CA PRO A 355 -1.10 -27.02 -23.93
C PRO A 355 -1.27 -26.12 -25.15
N GLU A 356 -2.51 -25.74 -25.47
CA GLU A 356 -2.86 -24.97 -26.67
C GLU A 356 -4.05 -24.05 -26.40
N LEU A 357 -4.22 -23.03 -27.25
CA LEU A 357 -5.40 -22.17 -27.31
C LEU A 357 -6.05 -22.26 -28.69
N PRO A 358 -7.38 -22.20 -28.80
CA PRO A 358 -8.07 -22.22 -30.10
C PRO A 358 -7.61 -21.06 -30.98
N ALA A 359 -7.56 -21.25 -32.31
CA ALA A 359 -7.04 -20.22 -33.24
C ALA A 359 -7.83 -18.89 -33.19
N SER A 360 -9.12 -18.94 -32.91
CA SER A 360 -9.97 -17.77 -32.63
C SER A 360 -10.58 -17.88 -31.24
N LEU A 361 -10.47 -16.80 -30.46
CA LEU A 361 -11.07 -16.64 -29.13
C LEU A 361 -12.53 -16.12 -29.21
N GLU A 362 -13.00 -15.71 -30.39
CA GLU A 362 -14.36 -15.16 -30.60
C GLU A 362 -15.44 -16.24 -30.46
N ASN A 363 -15.15 -17.47 -30.90
CA ASN A 363 -16.08 -18.60 -30.83
C ASN A 363 -16.36 -19.09 -29.39
N THR A 364 -15.55 -18.69 -28.42
CA THR A 364 -15.75 -19.00 -27.00
C THR A 364 -16.59 -17.96 -26.27
N GLN A 365 -16.68 -16.71 -26.77
CA GLN A 365 -17.51 -15.67 -26.17
C GLN A 365 -19.01 -15.83 -26.46
N HIS A 366 -19.38 -16.38 -27.64
CA HIS A 366 -20.77 -16.48 -28.10
C HIS A 366 -21.48 -17.80 -27.77
N THR A 367 -20.81 -18.73 -27.08
CA THR A 367 -21.45 -19.97 -26.58
C THR A 367 -21.79 -19.91 -25.09
N ALA A 368 -21.79 -18.71 -24.50
CA ALA A 368 -22.39 -18.44 -23.20
C ALA A 368 -23.94 -18.46 -23.34
N TYR A 369 -24.48 -19.68 -23.25
CA TYR A 369 -25.86 -20.06 -22.95
C TYR A 369 -27.03 -19.39 -23.72
N PRO A 370 -27.83 -20.18 -24.46
CA PRO A 370 -29.04 -19.70 -25.11
C PRO A 370 -30.17 -19.52 -24.08
N HIS A 371 -30.56 -18.27 -23.82
CA HIS A 371 -31.98 -18.03 -23.57
C HIS A 371 -32.71 -18.15 -24.91
N THR A 372 -33.45 -19.25 -25.08
CA THR A 372 -34.45 -19.50 -26.12
C THR A 372 -33.99 -19.54 -27.58
N ARG A 373 -33.55 -20.72 -28.03
CA ARG A 373 -34.00 -21.47 -29.23
C ARG A 373 -32.96 -22.53 -29.56
N ALA A 374 -33.43 -23.72 -29.95
CA ALA A 374 -32.61 -24.86 -30.32
C ALA A 374 -31.58 -24.47 -31.39
N ALA A 375 -30.31 -24.36 -30.98
CA ALA A 375 -29.18 -24.22 -31.87
C ALA A 375 -28.78 -25.60 -32.43
N PRO A 376 -28.29 -25.67 -33.68
CA PRO A 376 -27.85 -26.92 -34.29
C PRO A 376 -26.67 -27.54 -33.50
N PRO A 377 -26.47 -28.86 -33.60
CA PRO A 377 -25.42 -29.55 -32.85
C PRO A 377 -24.04 -28.95 -33.21
N PRO A 378 -23.21 -28.61 -32.21
CA PRO A 378 -21.89 -28.06 -32.48
C PRO A 378 -21.03 -29.09 -33.22
N ALA A 379 -20.24 -28.63 -34.19
CA ALA A 379 -19.17 -29.43 -34.79
C ALA A 379 -18.25 -30.01 -33.70
N PRO A 380 -17.62 -31.17 -33.90
CA PRO A 380 -16.68 -31.73 -32.94
C PRO A 380 -15.59 -30.70 -32.67
N ALA A 381 -15.56 -30.17 -31.45
CA ALA A 381 -14.62 -29.15 -31.09
C ALA A 381 -13.22 -29.76 -30.97
N SER A 382 -12.19 -28.97 -31.30
CA SER A 382 -10.81 -29.38 -31.04
C SER A 382 -10.56 -29.46 -29.53
N ALA A 383 -9.61 -30.29 -29.11
CA ALA A 383 -9.19 -30.39 -27.71
C ALA A 383 -8.80 -29.03 -27.10
N ALA A 384 -8.19 -28.14 -27.90
CA ALA A 384 -7.89 -26.77 -27.48
C ALA A 384 -9.15 -25.93 -27.18
N ALA A 385 -10.20 -26.07 -28.01
CA ALA A 385 -11.47 -25.39 -27.78
C ALA A 385 -12.24 -25.97 -26.58
N ASP A 386 -12.15 -27.29 -26.35
CA ASP A 386 -12.69 -27.93 -25.15
C ASP A 386 -12.00 -27.45 -23.86
N GLY A 387 -10.66 -27.43 -23.87
CA GLY A 387 -9.86 -26.95 -22.73
C GLY A 387 -10.15 -25.50 -22.38
N MET A 388 -10.23 -24.62 -23.39
CA MET A 388 -10.57 -23.21 -23.18
C MET A 388 -12.00 -23.03 -22.64
N ARG A 389 -13.00 -23.75 -23.17
CA ARG A 389 -14.36 -23.71 -22.63
C ARG A 389 -14.44 -24.23 -21.19
N ALA A 390 -13.69 -25.28 -20.88
CA ALA A 390 -13.62 -25.82 -19.53
C ALA A 390 -13.00 -24.81 -18.57
N TRP A 391 -11.93 -24.12 -18.98
CA TRP A 391 -11.32 -23.02 -18.22
C TRP A 391 -12.29 -21.86 -18.00
N ASP A 392 -12.98 -21.39 -19.05
CA ASP A 392 -14.01 -20.35 -18.95
C ASP A 392 -15.14 -20.73 -17.99
N ALA A 393 -15.59 -21.97 -18.04
CA ALA A 393 -16.58 -22.50 -17.11
C ALA A 393 -16.10 -22.48 -15.65
N THR A 394 -14.78 -22.60 -15.37
CA THR A 394 -14.27 -22.43 -14.00
C THR A 394 -14.39 -20.99 -13.50
N LEU A 395 -14.19 -19.99 -14.37
CA LEU A 395 -14.32 -18.58 -13.99
C LEU A 395 -15.76 -18.20 -13.64
N LEU A 396 -16.73 -18.87 -14.29
CA LEU A 396 -18.15 -18.67 -14.09
C LEU A 396 -18.73 -19.51 -12.93
N GLY A 397 -17.90 -20.32 -12.27
CA GLY A 397 -18.35 -21.24 -11.21
C GLY A 397 -19.24 -22.38 -11.72
N LEU A 398 -19.29 -22.61 -13.04
CA LEU A 398 -20.05 -23.70 -13.66
C LEU A 398 -19.32 -25.04 -13.52
N ARG A 399 -18.01 -24.98 -13.28
CA ARG A 399 -17.15 -26.13 -13.04
C ARG A 399 -16.13 -25.78 -11.96
N GLU A 400 -15.77 -26.76 -11.15
CA GLU A 400 -14.73 -26.59 -10.12
C GLU A 400 -13.32 -26.62 -10.72
N ARG A 401 -13.10 -27.49 -11.73
CA ARG A 401 -11.81 -27.73 -12.37
C ARG A 401 -11.92 -27.92 -13.88
N VAL A 402 -10.82 -27.64 -14.59
CA VAL A 402 -10.69 -27.86 -16.04
C VAL A 402 -10.71 -29.35 -16.36
N ASP A 403 -9.74 -30.11 -15.84
CA ASP A 403 -9.68 -31.57 -15.81
C ASP A 403 -8.55 -32.02 -14.86
N ALA A 404 -8.40 -33.33 -14.61
CA ALA A 404 -7.40 -33.83 -13.67
C ALA A 404 -5.94 -33.61 -14.12
N ALA A 405 -5.67 -33.62 -15.44
CA ALA A 405 -4.33 -33.42 -15.98
C ALA A 405 -3.91 -31.95 -15.86
N ASN A 406 -4.83 -31.03 -16.15
CA ASN A 406 -4.65 -29.60 -15.98
C ASN A 406 -4.41 -29.23 -14.51
N GLU A 407 -5.20 -29.77 -13.57
CA GLU A 407 -4.97 -29.51 -12.13
C GLU A 407 -3.61 -30.02 -11.67
N THR A 408 -3.18 -31.19 -12.16
CA THR A 408 -1.85 -31.75 -11.84
C THR A 408 -0.74 -30.83 -12.36
N ALA A 409 -0.86 -30.35 -13.60
CA ALA A 409 0.09 -29.43 -14.19
C ALA A 409 0.10 -28.05 -13.50
N ALA A 410 -1.07 -27.50 -13.17
CA ALA A 410 -1.21 -26.23 -12.46
C ALA A 410 -0.59 -26.29 -11.05
N ARG A 411 -0.78 -27.41 -10.32
CA ARG A 411 -0.13 -27.67 -9.03
C ARG A 411 1.39 -27.78 -9.15
N ALA A 412 1.89 -28.43 -10.20
CA ALA A 412 3.32 -28.53 -10.45
C ALA A 412 3.94 -27.15 -10.71
N LEU A 413 3.24 -26.27 -11.45
CA LEU A 413 3.66 -24.88 -11.65
C LEU A 413 3.69 -24.09 -10.34
N LEU A 414 2.66 -24.21 -9.49
CA LEU A 414 2.63 -23.54 -8.18
C LEU A 414 3.76 -24.03 -7.27
N ARG A 415 4.02 -25.34 -7.23
CA ARG A 415 5.14 -25.92 -6.49
C ARG A 415 6.47 -25.31 -6.94
N ARG A 416 6.71 -25.28 -8.25
CA ARG A 416 7.93 -24.70 -8.82
C ARG A 416 8.10 -23.23 -8.41
N ILE A 417 7.04 -22.42 -8.51
CA ILE A 417 7.06 -21.02 -8.05
C ILE A 417 7.46 -20.94 -6.57
N CYS A 418 6.84 -21.76 -5.73
CA CYS A 418 7.14 -21.75 -4.29
C CYS A 418 8.58 -22.18 -3.99
N GLU A 419 9.10 -23.20 -4.67
CA GLU A 419 10.49 -23.66 -4.50
C GLU A 419 11.50 -22.59 -4.92
N GLU A 420 11.24 -21.87 -6.02
CA GLU A 420 12.06 -20.75 -6.48
C GLU A 420 12.07 -19.61 -5.44
N PHE A 421 10.91 -19.24 -4.89
CA PHE A 421 10.79 -18.19 -3.86
C PHE A 421 11.39 -18.60 -2.51
N ASP A 422 11.29 -19.86 -2.11
CA ASP A 422 11.91 -20.38 -0.88
C ASP A 422 13.45 -20.39 -1.00
N ALA A 423 13.98 -20.71 -2.18
CA ALA A 423 15.42 -20.59 -2.45
C ALA A 423 15.90 -19.12 -2.43
N ASP A 424 15.21 -18.21 -3.11
CA ASP A 424 15.53 -16.77 -3.09
C ASP A 424 15.44 -16.18 -1.67
N GLY A 425 14.37 -16.48 -0.94
CA GLY A 425 14.17 -16.00 0.43
C GLY A 425 15.28 -16.45 1.38
N ARG A 426 15.72 -17.72 1.31
CA ARG A 426 16.88 -18.21 2.07
C ARG A 426 18.17 -17.46 1.68
N ALA A 427 18.40 -17.22 0.40
CA ALA A 427 19.59 -16.51 -0.06
C ALA A 427 19.60 -15.05 0.41
N ARG A 428 18.44 -14.38 0.42
CA ARG A 428 18.27 -13.03 0.98
C ARG A 428 18.57 -13.00 2.48
N LEU A 429 17.99 -13.92 3.26
CA LEU A 429 18.25 -14.03 4.70
C LEU A 429 19.71 -14.32 5.01
N ALA A 430 20.35 -15.24 4.29
CA ALA A 430 21.76 -15.55 4.51
C ALA A 430 22.68 -14.33 4.29
N ARG A 431 22.35 -13.46 3.31
CA ARG A 431 23.09 -12.20 3.11
C ARG A 431 22.89 -11.21 4.25
N LEU A 432 21.66 -11.11 4.78
CA LEU A 432 21.35 -10.24 5.92
C LEU A 432 22.05 -10.72 7.20
N ASP A 433 22.14 -12.03 7.40
CA ASP A 433 22.73 -12.67 8.59
C ASP A 433 24.26 -12.67 8.58
N ALA A 434 24.90 -12.53 7.41
CA ALA A 434 26.36 -12.50 7.28
C ALA A 434 27.00 -11.18 7.76
N GLN A 435 26.19 -10.18 8.10
CA GLN A 435 26.62 -8.84 8.48
C GLN A 435 26.61 -8.66 10.02
N PRO A 436 27.40 -7.73 10.57
CA PRO A 436 27.53 -7.59 12.02
C PRO A 436 26.19 -7.31 12.73
N PRO A 437 26.05 -7.77 13.99
CA PRO A 437 24.78 -7.83 14.72
C PRO A 437 24.23 -6.47 15.17
N GLU A 438 25.00 -5.37 15.09
CA GLU A 438 24.47 -4.02 15.25
C GLU A 438 23.65 -3.66 14.01
N MET A 439 22.43 -4.20 13.94
CA MET A 439 21.50 -3.97 12.85
C MET A 439 20.69 -2.70 13.12
N PRO A 440 20.78 -1.66 12.27
CA PRO A 440 19.82 -0.55 12.30
C PRO A 440 18.40 -1.10 12.17
N ALA A 441 17.42 -0.42 12.77
CA ALA A 441 16.02 -0.88 12.79
C ALA A 441 15.49 -1.27 11.39
N ALA A 442 15.88 -0.53 10.35
CA ALA A 442 15.57 -0.83 8.96
C ALA A 442 15.99 -2.26 8.53
N ARG A 443 17.20 -2.71 8.90
CA ARG A 443 17.71 -4.03 8.55
C ARG A 443 16.93 -5.14 9.26
N GLN A 444 16.56 -4.92 10.54
CA GLN A 444 15.72 -5.85 11.31
C GLN A 444 14.34 -6.01 10.65
N MET A 445 13.73 -4.91 10.21
CA MET A 445 12.45 -4.95 9.50
C MET A 445 12.52 -5.75 8.19
N ILE A 446 13.58 -5.56 7.40
CA ILE A 446 13.78 -6.31 6.15
C ILE A 446 13.99 -7.80 6.43
N ARG A 447 14.74 -8.13 7.49
CA ARG A 447 14.93 -9.52 7.93
C ARG A 447 13.62 -10.15 8.36
N ALA A 448 12.83 -9.45 9.19
CA ALA A 448 11.54 -9.92 9.65
C ALA A 448 10.55 -10.14 8.48
N LEU A 449 10.54 -9.23 7.50
CA LEU A 449 9.78 -9.37 6.26
C LEU A 449 10.21 -10.61 5.46
N ALA A 450 11.51 -10.82 5.26
CA ALA A 450 12.01 -11.97 4.53
C ALA A 450 11.68 -13.31 5.24
N HIS A 451 11.69 -13.34 6.57
CA HIS A 451 11.20 -14.49 7.34
C HIS A 451 9.70 -14.72 7.18
N GLU A 452 8.88 -13.68 7.19
CA GLU A 452 7.43 -13.77 6.95
C GLU A 452 7.14 -14.36 5.56
N GLU A 453 7.74 -13.78 4.51
CA GLU A 453 7.59 -14.23 3.12
C GLU A 453 7.96 -15.73 2.99
N LEU A 454 9.08 -16.14 3.57
CA LEU A 454 9.55 -17.53 3.53
C LEU A 454 8.56 -18.49 4.21
N ARG A 455 7.96 -18.09 5.33
CA ARG A 455 6.97 -18.90 6.04
C ARG A 455 5.67 -19.01 5.26
N VAL A 456 5.20 -17.94 4.62
CA VAL A 456 4.03 -17.98 3.74
C VAL A 456 4.24 -19.02 2.62
N VAL A 457 5.39 -18.95 1.94
CA VAL A 457 5.74 -19.88 0.84
C VAL A 457 5.78 -21.32 1.33
N ARG A 458 6.44 -21.59 2.46
CA ARG A 458 6.56 -22.95 3.03
C ARG A 458 5.21 -23.54 3.45
N ARG A 459 4.30 -22.71 3.95
CA ARG A 459 2.94 -23.16 4.27
C ARG A 459 2.16 -23.55 3.02
N VAL A 460 2.29 -22.81 1.92
CA VAL A 460 1.68 -23.20 0.65
C VAL A 460 2.26 -24.52 0.13
N LEU A 461 3.59 -24.72 0.22
CA LEU A 461 4.22 -26.00 -0.10
C LEU A 461 3.67 -27.15 0.75
N SER A 462 3.55 -26.94 2.06
CA SER A 462 2.96 -27.95 2.96
C SER A 462 1.50 -28.25 2.63
N ALA A 463 0.70 -27.24 2.27
CA ALA A 463 -0.68 -27.44 1.80
C ALA A 463 -0.74 -28.23 0.49
N LEU A 464 0.21 -28.01 -0.43
CA LEU A 464 0.34 -28.81 -1.66
C LEU A 464 0.70 -30.26 -1.37
N ASP A 465 1.63 -30.51 -0.44
CA ASP A 465 2.03 -31.86 -0.01
C ASP A 465 0.87 -32.61 0.66
N ALA A 466 0.04 -31.90 1.42
CA ALA A 466 -1.18 -32.44 2.04
C ALA A 466 -2.33 -32.67 1.04
N GLY A 467 -2.16 -32.32 -0.24
CA GLY A 467 -3.17 -32.51 -1.28
C GLY A 467 -4.38 -31.58 -1.16
N VAL A 468 -4.25 -30.44 -0.47
CA VAL A 468 -5.33 -29.46 -0.29
C VAL A 468 -5.82 -28.95 -1.64
N SER A 469 -7.14 -29.01 -1.89
CA SER A 469 -7.83 -28.47 -3.06
C SER A 469 -7.95 -26.94 -3.02
N TRP A 470 -7.87 -26.29 -4.18
CA TRP A 470 -8.09 -24.85 -4.35
C TRP A 470 -8.79 -24.54 -5.67
#